data_AF-A0A928KMJ3-F1
#
_entry.id   AF-A0A928KMJ3-F1
#
_cell.length_a   1.000
_cell.length_b   1.000
_cell.length_c   1.000
_cell.angle_alpha   90.00
_cell.angle_beta   90.00
_cell.angle_gamma   90.00
#
_symmetry.space_group_name_H-M   'P 1'
#
loop_
_entity.id
_entity.type
_entity.pdbx_description
1 polymer ?
#
loop_
_entity_poly.entity_id
_entity_poly.type
_entity_poly.pdbx_seq_one_letter_code
_entity_poly.pdbx_strand_id
1 'polypeptide(L)'
;MDREFYTISVYVDKDENLVGIPCGESDKYGIADIDTVMLLKAPYTAKQVESYIEKVIDACYTKKHNDDVETSTIERYTKKKGFVKACEDFMLISIVKMQTGYSLMPTFYDYEKGPLAIDDDERILPIQYNEGELADIIHDFIEVYLKANMFYKEIKELEEEKRTEN
;
A
#
# COMPACT_ATOMS: atom_id res chain seq x y z
N MET A 1 -17.71 -11.91 13.42
CA MET A 1 -16.63 -12.61 14.15
C MET A 1 -15.58 -11.55 14.36
N ASP A 2 -15.38 -11.07 15.58
CA ASP A 2 -14.35 -10.05 15.84
C ASP A 2 -12.99 -10.72 15.69
N ARG A 3 -12.23 -10.29 14.67
CA ARG A 3 -10.84 -10.72 14.50
C ARG A 3 -9.92 -9.83 15.31
N GLU A 4 -8.77 -10.39 15.71
CA GLU A 4 -7.75 -9.67 16.46
C GLU A 4 -7.16 -8.50 15.65
N PHE A 5 -7.04 -8.69 14.34
CA PHE A 5 -6.57 -7.65 13.43
C PHE A 5 -7.05 -7.82 11.98
N TYR A 6 -6.98 -6.73 11.24
CA TYR A 6 -7.25 -6.63 9.80
C TYR A 6 -6.06 -5.96 9.13
N THR A 7 -5.60 -6.53 8.02
CA THR A 7 -4.48 -5.98 7.25
C THR A 7 -4.97 -5.55 5.87
N ILE A 8 -4.53 -4.39 5.42
CA ILE A 8 -4.75 -3.90 4.05
C ILE A 8 -3.43 -3.40 3.46
N SER A 9 -3.32 -3.54 2.14
CA SER A 9 -2.25 -2.97 1.34
C SER A 9 -2.78 -1.73 0.61
N VAL A 10 -2.22 -0.55 0.86
CA VAL A 10 -2.60 0.70 0.18
C VAL A 10 -1.46 1.17 -0.71
N TYR A 11 -1.62 1.01 -2.02
CA TYR A 11 -0.67 1.48 -3.01
C TYR A 11 -1.04 2.89 -3.46
N VAL A 12 -0.08 3.81 -3.44
CA VAL A 12 -0.23 5.22 -3.85
C VAL A 12 0.52 5.44 -5.15
N ASP A 13 -0.18 5.87 -6.20
CA ASP A 13 0.45 6.20 -7.47
C ASP A 13 0.99 7.64 -7.50
N LYS A 14 1.71 7.99 -8.57
CA LYS A 14 2.28 9.33 -8.79
C LYS A 14 1.26 10.48 -8.80
N ASP A 15 -0.01 10.18 -9.04
CA ASP A 15 -1.10 11.17 -9.06
C ASP A 15 -1.82 11.18 -7.69
N GLU A 16 -1.21 10.57 -6.67
CA GLU A 16 -1.70 10.40 -5.30
C GLU A 16 -3.02 9.62 -5.21
N ASN A 17 -3.39 8.84 -6.23
CA ASN A 17 -4.55 7.96 -6.11
C ASN A 17 -4.21 6.79 -5.19
N LEU A 18 -5.17 6.41 -4.34
CA LEU A 18 -5.05 5.28 -3.43
C LEU A 18 -5.69 4.03 -4.04
N VAL A 19 -4.92 2.95 -4.13
CA VAL A 19 -5.36 1.61 -4.55
C VAL A 19 -5.29 0.68 -3.34
N GLY A 20 -6.44 0.34 -2.81
CA GLY A 20 -6.60 -0.42 -1.58
C GLY A 20 -6.92 -1.87 -1.89
N ILE A 21 -6.13 -2.78 -1.32
CA ILE A 21 -6.28 -4.21 -1.47
C ILE A 21 -6.43 -4.82 -0.07
N PRO A 22 -7.62 -5.33 0.28
CA PRO A 22 -7.81 -5.99 1.56
C PRO A 22 -7.13 -7.37 1.61
N CYS A 23 -6.70 -7.78 2.79
CA CYS A 23 -6.17 -9.13 2.98
C CYS A 23 -7.24 -10.11 3.49
N GLY A 24 -6.96 -11.39 3.32
CA GLY A 24 -7.79 -12.50 3.77
C GLY A 24 -6.92 -13.69 4.16
N GLU A 25 -7.55 -14.75 4.66
CA GLU A 25 -6.85 -15.98 5.01
C GLU A 25 -6.21 -16.61 3.77
N SER A 26 -4.95 -17.04 3.92
CA SER A 26 -4.20 -17.83 2.95
C SER A 26 -3.70 -19.10 3.65
N ASP A 27 -3.88 -20.25 3.00
CA ASP A 27 -3.41 -21.52 3.54
C ASP A 27 -1.88 -21.65 3.37
N LYS A 28 -1.24 -20.85 2.51
CA LYS A 28 0.21 -20.82 2.27
C LYS A 28 0.95 -19.75 3.08
N TYR A 29 0.39 -18.55 3.14
CA TYR A 29 1.04 -17.36 3.68
C TYR A 29 0.45 -16.90 5.02
N GLY A 30 -0.62 -17.56 5.49
CA GLY A 30 -1.39 -17.15 6.66
C GLY A 30 -2.37 -16.03 6.31
N ILE A 31 -1.85 -14.88 5.88
CA ILE A 31 -2.63 -13.72 5.46
C ILE A 31 -2.03 -13.14 4.18
N ALA A 32 -2.87 -12.89 3.17
CA ALA A 32 -2.44 -12.33 1.90
C ALA A 32 -3.54 -11.50 1.23
N ASP A 33 -3.15 -10.60 0.33
CA ASP A 33 -4.02 -9.78 -0.51
C ASP A 33 -5.07 -10.63 -1.23
N ILE A 34 -6.35 -10.33 -1.06
CA ILE A 34 -7.42 -11.01 -1.80
C ILE A 34 -7.62 -10.36 -3.17
N ASP A 35 -8.34 -11.03 -4.07
CA ASP A 35 -8.62 -10.52 -5.42
C ASP A 35 -9.70 -9.42 -5.43
N THR A 36 -9.53 -8.39 -4.62
CA THR A 36 -10.42 -7.23 -4.49
C THR A 36 -9.57 -5.98 -4.59
N VAL A 37 -9.96 -5.04 -5.44
CA VAL A 37 -9.27 -3.76 -5.60
C VAL A 37 -10.27 -2.64 -5.43
N MET A 38 -9.93 -1.66 -4.60
CA MET A 38 -10.69 -0.43 -4.41
C MET A 38 -9.81 0.76 -4.81
N LEU A 39 -10.44 1.82 -5.32
CA LEU A 39 -9.75 3.02 -5.79
C LEU A 39 -10.38 4.26 -5.15
N LEU A 40 -9.55 5.14 -4.62
CA LEU A 40 -9.89 6.53 -4.30
C LEU A 40 -8.99 7.44 -5.15
N LYS A 41 -9.60 8.28 -5.98
CA LYS A 41 -8.85 9.22 -6.82
C LYS A 41 -8.61 10.54 -6.11
N ALA A 42 -7.42 11.10 -6.27
CA ALA A 42 -7.12 12.46 -5.84
C ALA A 42 -7.81 13.51 -6.75
N PRO A 43 -8.10 14.73 -6.25
CA PRO A 43 -7.96 15.15 -4.86
C PRO A 43 -9.09 14.60 -3.98
N TYR A 44 -8.78 14.37 -2.71
CA TYR A 44 -9.73 13.90 -1.70
C TYR A 44 -9.62 14.72 -0.42
N THR A 45 -10.70 14.74 0.36
CA THR A 45 -10.74 15.29 1.72
C THR A 45 -10.26 14.26 2.74
N ALA A 46 -9.82 14.71 3.91
CA ALA A 46 -9.44 13.81 5.01
C ALA A 46 -10.53 12.76 5.31
N LYS A 47 -11.78 13.22 5.44
CA LYS A 47 -12.92 12.32 5.65
C LYS A 47 -13.10 11.26 4.56
N GLN A 48 -12.80 11.58 3.30
CA GLN A 48 -12.87 10.60 2.21
C GLN A 48 -11.76 9.56 2.33
N VAL A 49 -10.55 9.95 2.74
CA VAL A 49 -9.45 9.01 3.02
C VAL A 49 -9.84 8.07 4.15
N GLU A 50 -10.30 8.60 5.28
CA GLU A 50 -10.66 7.80 6.45
C GLU A 50 -11.81 6.83 6.14
N SER A 51 -12.87 7.32 5.48
CA SER A 51 -13.99 6.49 5.04
C SER A 51 -13.56 5.42 4.03
N TYR A 52 -12.58 5.75 3.19
CA TYR A 52 -12.03 4.81 2.22
C TYR A 52 -11.21 3.71 2.90
N ILE A 53 -10.32 4.05 3.84
CA ILE A 53 -9.53 3.07 4.60
C ILE A 53 -10.46 2.10 5.34
N GLU A 54 -11.47 2.60 6.04
CA GLU A 54 -12.46 1.76 6.71
C GLU A 54 -13.20 0.84 5.72
N LYS A 55 -13.60 1.36 4.56
CA LYS A 55 -14.24 0.56 3.51
C LYS A 55 -13.34 -0.58 2.99
N VAL A 56 -12.04 -0.34 2.86
CA VAL A 56 -11.09 -1.39 2.46
C VAL A 56 -10.97 -2.41 3.58
N ILE A 57 -10.84 -1.97 4.83
CA ILE A 57 -10.77 -2.84 6.02
C ILE A 57 -12.02 -3.72 6.15
N ASP A 58 -13.21 -3.16 5.94
CA ASP A 58 -14.48 -3.89 5.98
C ASP A 58 -14.56 -5.00 4.92
N ALA A 59 -13.77 -4.91 3.85
CA ALA A 59 -13.67 -5.93 2.82
C ALA A 59 -12.67 -7.05 3.15
N CYS A 60 -11.88 -6.92 4.22
CA CYS A 60 -10.98 -7.98 4.68
C CYS A 60 -11.75 -9.24 5.06
N TYR A 61 -11.16 -10.40 4.78
CA TYR A 61 -11.71 -11.73 5.09
C TYR A 61 -13.12 -12.02 4.54
N THR A 62 -13.64 -11.18 3.63
CA THR A 62 -14.89 -11.45 2.90
C THR A 62 -14.76 -12.65 1.95
N LYS A 63 -13.52 -12.99 1.58
CA LYS A 63 -13.12 -14.21 0.88
C LYS A 63 -11.70 -14.59 1.30
N LYS A 64 -11.30 -15.84 1.00
CA LYS A 64 -9.91 -16.28 1.11
C LYS A 64 -9.05 -15.68 -0.01
N HIS A 65 -7.75 -15.59 0.26
CA HIS A 65 -6.75 -15.42 -0.79
C HIS A 65 -6.80 -16.63 -1.73
N ASN A 66 -6.52 -16.40 -3.02
CA ASN A 66 -6.49 -17.47 -4.01
C ASN A 66 -5.06 -18.03 -4.12
N ASP A 67 -4.76 -19.01 -3.28
CA ASP A 67 -3.43 -19.65 -3.23
C ASP A 67 -3.03 -20.36 -4.54
N ASP A 68 -3.97 -20.62 -5.45
CA ASP A 68 -3.69 -21.28 -6.74
C ASP A 68 -3.21 -20.30 -7.82
N VAL A 69 -3.31 -18.99 -7.57
CA VAL A 69 -2.86 -17.96 -8.51
C VAL A 69 -1.49 -17.45 -8.10
N GLU A 70 -0.47 -17.71 -8.92
CA GLU A 70 0.92 -17.30 -8.65
C GLU A 70 1.14 -15.78 -8.72
N THR A 71 0.26 -15.06 -9.42
CA THR A 71 0.35 -13.59 -9.53
C THR A 71 -0.33 -12.93 -8.34
N SER A 72 0.27 -11.86 -7.82
CA SER A 72 -0.36 -11.00 -6.82
C SER A 72 -1.55 -10.23 -7.39
N THR A 73 -2.43 -9.72 -6.52
CA THR A 73 -3.56 -8.87 -6.93
C THR A 73 -3.07 -7.59 -7.60
N ILE A 74 -1.97 -6.99 -7.13
CA ILE A 74 -1.38 -5.79 -7.75
C ILE A 74 -0.82 -6.07 -9.15
N GLU A 75 -0.21 -7.24 -9.40
CA GLU A 75 0.21 -7.65 -10.75
C GLU A 75 -0.97 -7.75 -11.71
N ARG A 76 -2.08 -8.35 -11.28
CA ARG A 76 -3.29 -8.44 -12.11
C ARG A 76 -3.92 -7.08 -12.36
N TYR A 77 -3.94 -6.21 -11.35
CA TYR A 77 -4.46 -4.85 -11.46
C TYR A 77 -3.67 -4.01 -12.46
N THR A 78 -2.34 -4.00 -12.32
CA THR A 78 -1.42 -3.22 -13.16
C THR A 78 -1.16 -3.86 -14.52
N LYS A 79 -1.51 -5.14 -14.68
CA LYS A 79 -1.19 -5.99 -15.85
C LYS A 79 0.31 -6.09 -16.11
N LYS A 80 1.14 -5.88 -15.09
CA LYS A 80 2.58 -6.05 -15.14
C LYS A 80 2.94 -7.42 -14.58
N LYS A 81 3.85 -8.12 -15.26
CA LYS A 81 4.35 -9.43 -14.82
C LYS A 81 5.49 -9.24 -13.81
N GLY A 82 5.36 -9.87 -12.65
CA GLY A 82 6.30 -9.79 -11.55
C GLY A 82 5.89 -8.73 -10.53
N PHE A 83 5.79 -9.12 -9.25
CA PHE A 83 5.41 -8.25 -8.13
C PHE A 83 6.25 -6.97 -8.07
N VAL A 84 7.58 -7.09 -8.15
CA VAL A 84 8.51 -5.96 -8.13
C VAL A 84 8.14 -4.93 -9.21
N LYS A 85 7.95 -5.39 -10.45
CA LYS A 85 7.59 -4.53 -11.58
C LYS A 85 6.19 -3.94 -11.44
N ALA A 86 5.24 -4.69 -10.87
CA ALA A 86 3.89 -4.20 -10.61
C ALA A 86 3.88 -3.02 -9.63
N CYS A 87 4.80 -3.02 -8.68
CA CYS A 87 4.92 -2.00 -7.65
C CYS A 87 5.81 -0.80 -8.03
N GLU A 88 6.50 -0.82 -9.18
CA GLU A 88 7.54 0.16 -9.54
C GLU A 88 7.08 1.63 -9.65
N ASP A 89 5.77 1.84 -9.80
CA ASP A 89 5.15 3.17 -9.90
C ASP A 89 4.32 3.51 -8.66
N PHE A 90 4.46 2.72 -7.59
CA PHE A 90 3.67 2.86 -6.38
C PHE A 90 4.55 2.95 -5.14
N MET A 91 4.13 3.80 -4.22
CA MET A 91 4.49 3.67 -2.81
C MET A 91 3.46 2.76 -2.14
N LEU A 92 3.88 1.76 -1.36
CA LEU A 92 2.97 0.94 -0.55
C LEU A 92 2.94 1.44 0.90
N ILE A 93 1.75 1.53 1.48
CA ILE A 93 1.51 1.68 2.91
C ILE A 93 0.82 0.40 3.39
N SER A 94 1.46 -0.30 4.31
CA SER A 94 0.85 -1.42 5.02
C SER A 94 0.06 -0.88 6.21
N ILE A 95 -1.23 -1.18 6.31
CA ILE A 95 -2.09 -0.73 7.41
C ILE A 95 -2.67 -1.94 8.12
N VAL A 96 -2.43 -2.02 9.43
CA VAL A 96 -2.99 -3.04 10.31
C VAL A 96 -3.93 -2.40 11.32
N LYS A 97 -5.22 -2.72 11.27
CA LYS A 97 -6.21 -2.32 12.28
C LYS A 97 -6.34 -3.42 13.33
N MET A 98 -6.12 -3.07 14.58
CA MET A 98 -6.36 -3.89 15.77
C MET A 98 -7.49 -3.28 16.61
N GLN A 99 -7.91 -3.96 17.68
CA GLN A 99 -8.91 -3.43 18.60
C GLN A 99 -8.47 -2.12 19.29
N THR A 100 -7.17 -1.92 19.46
CA THR A 100 -6.59 -0.76 20.16
C THR A 100 -6.28 0.41 19.24
N GLY A 101 -6.19 0.20 17.92
CA GLY A 101 -5.81 1.23 16.97
C GLY A 101 -5.28 0.69 15.65
N TYR A 102 -4.57 1.53 14.93
CA TYR A 102 -3.96 1.28 13.62
C TYR A 102 -2.45 1.33 13.76
N SER A 103 -1.77 0.41 13.10
CA SER A 103 -0.36 0.51 12.75
C SER A 103 -0.28 0.82 11.26
N LEU A 104 0.42 1.89 10.90
CA LEU A 104 0.67 2.27 9.52
C LEU A 104 2.17 2.27 9.27
N MET A 105 2.61 1.54 8.25
CA MET A 105 4.02 1.41 7.89
C MET A 105 4.19 1.78 6.41
N PRO A 106 5.01 2.81 6.11
CA PRO A 106 5.34 3.14 4.73
C PRO A 106 6.39 2.16 4.20
N THR A 107 6.59 2.19 2.89
CA THR A 107 7.62 1.39 2.22
C THR A 107 8.50 2.27 1.33
N PHE A 108 9.75 1.86 1.19
CA PHE A 108 10.64 2.32 0.13
C PHE A 108 10.64 1.31 -1.01
N TYR A 109 10.69 1.78 -2.26
CA TYR A 109 10.77 0.88 -3.41
C TYR A 109 12.21 0.46 -3.70
N ASP A 110 12.50 -0.83 -3.57
CA ASP A 110 13.75 -1.45 -4.02
C ASP A 110 13.55 -2.12 -5.40
N TYR A 111 14.48 -1.90 -6.33
CA TYR A 111 14.34 -2.38 -7.71
C TYR A 111 14.53 -3.89 -7.88
N GLU A 112 15.13 -4.58 -6.91
CA GLU A 112 15.31 -6.04 -6.93
C GLU A 112 14.22 -6.74 -6.12
N LYS A 113 13.78 -6.11 -5.02
CA LYS A 113 12.92 -6.73 -4.01
C LYS A 113 11.49 -6.19 -3.97
N GLY A 114 11.23 -5.05 -4.61
CA GLY A 114 9.95 -4.35 -4.55
C GLY A 114 9.81 -3.50 -3.29
N PRO A 115 8.58 -3.24 -2.81
CA PRO A 115 8.34 -2.47 -1.60
C PRO A 115 8.96 -3.12 -0.35
N LEU A 116 9.80 -2.37 0.36
CA LEU A 116 10.41 -2.77 1.63
C LEU A 116 9.84 -1.89 2.75
N ALA A 117 9.31 -2.51 3.80
CA ALA A 117 8.77 -1.80 4.96
C ALA A 117 9.86 -1.00 5.68
N ILE A 118 9.49 0.19 6.14
CA ILE A 118 10.35 1.07 6.93
C ILE A 118 9.83 1.02 8.36
N ASP A 119 10.20 -0.03 9.09
CA ASP A 119 9.73 -0.29 10.45
C ASP A 119 10.04 0.89 11.41
N ASP A 120 11.16 1.58 11.20
CA ASP A 120 11.57 2.74 11.99
C ASP A 120 10.63 3.96 11.85
N ASP A 121 9.80 3.99 10.81
CA ASP A 121 8.83 5.06 10.58
C ASP A 121 7.37 4.61 10.74
N GLU A 122 7.15 3.49 11.42
CA GLU A 122 5.82 3.06 11.84
C GLU A 122 5.10 4.17 12.61
N ARG A 123 3.80 4.34 12.33
CA ARG A 123 2.91 5.26 13.03
C ARG A 123 1.75 4.48 13.65
N ILE A 124 1.63 4.59 14.97
CA ILE A 124 0.53 4.01 15.74
C ILE A 124 -0.52 5.09 16.01
N LEU A 125 -1.75 4.84 15.56
CA LEU A 125 -2.90 5.70 15.78
C LEU A 125 -3.92 4.97 16.68
N PRO A 126 -4.34 5.50 17.84
CA PRO A 126 -5.35 4.84 18.67
C PRO A 126 -6.70 4.73 17.94
N ILE A 127 -7.54 3.76 18.34
CA ILE A 127 -8.86 3.55 17.70
C ILE A 127 -9.79 4.77 17.86
N GLN A 128 -9.60 5.53 18.94
CA GLN A 128 -10.24 6.83 19.16
C GLN A 128 -9.26 7.91 18.74
N TYR A 129 -9.44 8.43 17.54
CA TYR A 129 -8.67 9.54 16.96
C TYR A 129 -9.64 10.63 16.46
N ASN A 130 -9.11 11.84 16.27
CA ASN A 130 -9.84 12.98 15.74
C ASN A 130 -9.91 12.90 14.21
N GLU A 131 -11.05 13.29 13.62
CA GLU A 131 -11.18 13.40 12.15
C GLU A 131 -10.02 14.23 11.57
N GLY A 132 -9.29 13.64 10.62
CA GLY A 132 -8.07 14.20 10.05
C GLY A 132 -6.82 13.40 10.35
N GLU A 133 -6.67 12.84 11.56
CA GLU A 133 -5.37 12.32 12.03
C GLU A 133 -4.87 11.13 11.21
N LEU A 134 -5.76 10.22 10.80
CA LEU A 134 -5.38 9.10 9.95
C LEU A 134 -5.00 9.57 8.54
N ALA A 135 -5.74 10.54 8.00
CA ALA A 135 -5.47 11.11 6.69
C ALA A 135 -4.15 11.89 6.67
N ASP A 136 -3.84 12.62 7.74
CA ASP A 136 -2.60 13.37 7.90
C ASP A 136 -1.39 12.43 7.93
N ILE A 137 -1.46 11.30 8.66
CA ILE A 137 -0.38 10.28 8.65
C ILE A 137 -0.15 9.74 7.23
N ILE A 138 -1.21 9.39 6.52
CA ILE A 138 -1.12 8.89 5.14
C ILE A 138 -0.50 9.96 4.23
N HIS A 139 -0.93 11.21 4.37
CA HIS A 139 -0.41 12.33 3.59
C HIS A 139 1.07 12.60 3.88
N ASP A 140 1.49 12.57 5.14
CA ASP A 140 2.89 12.72 5.54
C ASP A 140 3.77 11.65 4.88
N PHE A 141 3.32 10.40 4.86
CA PHE A 141 4.04 9.34 4.17
C PHE A 141 4.13 9.56 2.65
N ILE A 142 3.06 10.06 2.02
CA ILE A 142 3.06 10.39 0.59
C ILE A 142 4.08 11.51 0.32
N GLU A 143 4.05 12.58 1.10
CA GLU A 143 4.95 13.72 0.98
C GLU A 143 6.43 13.33 1.11
N VAL A 144 6.76 12.37 1.97
CA VAL A 144 8.13 11.89 2.18
C VAL A 144 8.52 10.84 1.15
N TYR A 145 7.78 9.73 1.07
CA TYR A 145 8.23 8.51 0.41
C TYR A 145 7.83 8.41 -1.06
N LEU A 146 6.65 8.91 -1.44
CA LEU A 146 6.29 8.95 -2.86
C LEU A 146 7.26 9.87 -3.62
N LYS A 147 7.53 11.06 -3.06
CA LYS A 147 8.46 12.03 -3.64
C LYS A 147 9.91 11.50 -3.64
N ALA A 148 10.33 10.85 -2.57
CA ALA A 148 11.66 10.21 -2.54
C ALA A 148 11.78 9.11 -3.60
N ASN A 149 10.80 8.20 -3.70
CA ASN A 149 10.81 7.11 -4.68
C ASN A 149 10.89 7.65 -6.12
N MET A 150 10.13 8.72 -6.43
CA MET A 150 10.21 9.39 -7.73
C MET A 150 11.61 9.97 -8.00
N PHE A 151 12.19 10.67 -7.02
CA PHE A 151 13.52 11.27 -7.16
C PHE A 151 14.63 10.23 -7.39
N TYR A 152 14.62 9.12 -6.63
CA TYR A 152 15.61 8.05 -6.81
C TYR A 152 15.47 7.35 -8.16
N LYS A 153 14.23 7.20 -8.65
CA LYS A 153 13.95 6.64 -9.97
C LYS A 153 14.52 7.53 -11.07
N GLU A 154 14.28 8.84 -11.02
CA GLU A 154 14.81 9.81 -11.98
C GLU A 154 16.35 9.81 -12.04
N ILE A 155 17.03 9.77 -10.88
CA ILE A 155 18.50 9.70 -10.85
C ILE A 155 19.00 8.44 -11.56
N LYS A 156 18.37 7.30 -11.29
CA LYS A 156 18.79 6.02 -11.87
C LYS A 156 18.58 6.01 -13.39
N GLU A 157 17.43 6.49 -13.87
CA GLU A 157 17.15 6.59 -15.30
C GLU A 157 18.20 7.45 -16.01
N LEU A 158 18.57 8.59 -15.42
CA LEU A 158 19.65 9.46 -15.92
C LEU A 158 21.03 8.79 -15.91
N GLU A 159 21.32 7.93 -14.93
CA GLU A 159 22.57 7.16 -14.88
C GLU A 159 22.61 6.06 -15.95
N GLU A 160 21.49 5.39 -16.20
CA GLU A 160 21.36 4.36 -17.24
C GLU A 160 21.50 4.98 -18.64
N GLU A 161 20.85 6.11 -18.92
CA GLU A 161 20.99 6.86 -20.18
C GLU A 161 22.46 7.19 -20.46
N LYS A 162 23.19 7.75 -19.48
CA LYS A 162 24.62 8.06 -19.61
C LYS A 162 25.51 6.83 -19.87
N ARG A 163 25.11 5.65 -19.40
CA ARG A 163 25.84 4.40 -19.65
C ARG A 163 25.55 3.81 -21.04
N THR A 164 24.42 4.17 -21.64
CA THR A 164 23.99 3.67 -22.95
C THR A 164 24.50 4.55 -24.10
N GLU A 165 24.87 5.80 -23.82
CA GLU A 165 25.47 6.74 -24.78
C GLU A 165 27.00 6.60 -24.94
N ASN A 166 27.65 5.72 -24.16
CA ASN A 166 29.09 5.37 -24.26
C ASN A 166 29.29 3.96 -24.83
#